data_AF-A0A1V2NQU5-F1
#
_entry.id   AF-A0A1V2NQU5-F1
#
_cell.length_a   1.000
_cell.length_b   1.000
_cell.length_c   1.000
_cell.angle_alpha   90.00
_cell.angle_beta   90.00
_cell.angle_gamma   90.00
#
_symmetry.space_group_name_H-M   'P 1'
#
loop_
_entity.id
_entity.type
_entity.pdbx_description
1 polymer ?
#
loop_
_entity_poly.entity_id
_entity_poly.type
_entity_poly.pdbx_seq_one_letter_code
_entity_poly.pdbx_strand_id
1 'polypeptide(L)'
;MIASFLTALNLLLVAAEVALTPDGGASPAPLLALALAAAVVLTVAVAVLVFRLLADAPPARPTRPIDPSAPLAQSDPDAAGHPRPRAPGRAAPAA
;
A
#
# COMPACT_ATOMS: atom_id res chain seq x y z
N MET A 1 9.86 2.77 1.25
CA MET A 1 8.71 3.67 1.54
C MET A 1 9.01 4.62 2.69
N ILE A 2 9.40 4.11 3.87
CA ILE A 2 9.73 4.96 5.05
C ILE A 2 10.89 5.93 4.77
N ALA A 3 11.98 5.46 4.16
CA ALA A 3 13.12 6.31 3.80
C ALA A 3 12.71 7.45 2.84
N SER A 4 11.94 7.13 1.80
CA SER A 4 11.43 8.11 0.83
C SER A 4 10.51 9.15 1.47
N PHE A 5 9.71 8.74 2.45
CA PHE A 5 8.84 9.64 3.22
C PHE A 5 9.66 10.59 4.10
N LEU A 6 10.68 10.08 4.79
CA LEU A 6 11.61 10.90 5.59
C LEU A 6 12.40 11.89 4.72
N THR A 7 12.79 11.50 3.50
CA THR A 7 13.44 12.40 2.54
C THR A 7 12.50 13.54 2.10
N ALA A 8 11.25 13.24 1.79
CA ALA A 8 10.25 14.24 1.42
C ALA A 8 9.97 15.23 2.57
N LEU A 9 9.91 14.73 3.81
CA LEU A 9 9.72 15.56 5.01
C LEU A 9 10.90 16.50 5.24
N ASN A 10 12.13 16.01 5.10
CA ASN A 10 13.34 16.82 5.21
C ASN A 10 13.41 17.91 4.13
N LEU A 11 13.07 17.56 2.89
CA LEU A 11 13.08 18.53 1.78
C LEU A 11 12.07 19.67 2.02
N LEU A 12 10.89 19.34 2.55
CA LEU A 12 9.89 20.33 2.96
C LEU A 12 10.41 21.27 4.04
N LEU A 13 11.07 20.71 5.06
CA LEU A 13 11.61 21.48 6.19
C LEU A 13 12.68 22.47 5.73
N VAL A 14 13.59 22.02 4.86
CA VAL A 14 14.63 22.86 4.25
C VAL A 14 14.02 23.97 3.40
N ALA A 15 13.01 23.66 2.58
CA ALA A 15 12.33 24.67 1.77
C ALA A 15 11.59 25.71 2.62
N ALA A 16 11.02 25.30 3.75
CA ALA A 16 10.36 26.19 4.70
C ALA A 16 11.36 27.14 5.40
N GLU A 17 12.52 26.63 5.81
CA GLU A 17 13.60 27.46 6.38
C GLU A 17 14.06 28.55 5.41
N VAL A 18 14.34 28.17 4.16
CA VAL A 18 14.80 29.11 3.13
C VAL A 18 13.80 30.24 2.92
N ALA A 19 12.52 29.92 2.89
CA ALA A 19 11.51 30.91 2.57
C ALA A 19 11.04 31.74 3.78
N LEU A 20 11.22 31.24 5.01
CA LEU A 20 11.04 32.01 6.25
C LEU A 20 12.25 32.87 6.60
N THR A 21 13.35 32.76 5.85
CA THR A 21 14.54 33.60 6.05
C THR A 21 14.19 35.05 5.73
N PRO A 22 14.30 36.00 6.70
CA PRO A 22 13.87 37.38 6.49
C PRO A 22 14.74 38.08 5.45
N ASP A 23 14.10 38.63 4.41
CA ASP A 23 14.74 39.42 3.35
C ASP A 23 14.65 40.94 3.58
N GLY A 24 14.18 41.36 4.75
CA GLY A 24 13.96 42.77 5.07
C GLY A 24 12.59 43.32 4.65
N GLY A 25 11.62 42.45 4.30
CA GLY A 25 10.24 42.84 4.02
C GLY A 25 9.96 43.16 2.54
N ALA A 26 10.87 42.75 1.65
CA ALA A 26 10.78 43.00 0.21
C ALA A 26 9.90 41.97 -0.52
N SER A 27 9.67 40.77 0.05
CA SER A 27 8.90 39.71 -0.61
C SER A 27 7.84 39.03 0.26
N PRO A 28 6.73 38.56 -0.35
CA PRO A 28 5.72 37.75 0.33
C PRO A 28 6.16 36.28 0.52
N ALA A 29 7.42 35.94 0.23
CA ALA A 29 7.94 34.57 0.27
C ALA A 29 7.73 33.84 1.62
N PRO A 30 7.85 34.49 2.79
CA PRO A 30 7.64 33.81 4.08
C PRO A 30 6.20 33.35 4.29
N LEU A 31 5.22 34.16 3.89
CA LEU A 31 3.80 33.82 4.01
C LEU A 31 3.41 32.73 3.00
N LEU A 32 3.96 32.81 1.78
CA LEU A 32 3.74 31.78 0.76
C LEU A 32 4.31 30.44 1.19
N ALA A 33 5.50 30.43 1.80
CA ALA A 33 6.10 29.20 2.28
C ALA A 33 5.42 28.62 3.51
N LEU A 34 4.93 29.47 4.42
CA LEU A 34 4.10 29.00 5.52
C LEU A 34 2.80 28.37 4.99
N ALA A 35 2.17 28.98 3.98
CA ALA A 35 0.98 28.43 3.34
C ALA A 35 1.27 27.09 2.64
N LEU A 36 2.39 26.98 1.93
CA LEU A 36 2.83 25.73 1.31
C LEU A 36 3.15 24.64 2.35
N ALA A 37 3.85 24.99 3.43
CA ALA A 37 4.13 24.07 4.53
C ALA A 37 2.84 23.56 5.18
N ALA A 38 1.89 24.47 5.46
CA ALA A 38 0.57 24.11 6.00
C ALA A 38 -0.21 23.20 5.04
N ALA A 39 -0.19 23.50 3.73
CA ALA A 39 -0.84 22.68 2.71
C ALA A 39 -0.24 21.26 2.66
N VAL A 40 1.09 21.13 2.75
CA VAL A 40 1.74 19.81 2.74
C VAL A 40 1.40 19.03 4.01
N VAL A 41 1.44 19.65 5.19
CA VAL A 41 1.04 19.00 6.45
C VAL A 41 -0.41 18.53 6.39
N LEU A 42 -1.32 19.36 5.89
CA LEU A 42 -2.73 18.99 5.72
C LEU A 42 -2.89 17.81 4.75
N THR A 43 -2.16 17.84 3.63
CA THR A 43 -2.21 16.75 2.63
C THR A 43 -1.73 15.43 3.22
N VAL A 44 -0.64 15.45 3.99
CA VAL A 44 -0.13 14.26 4.69
C VAL A 44 -1.12 13.76 5.73
N ALA A 45 -1.73 14.65 6.52
CA ALA A 45 -2.75 14.28 7.50
C ALA A 45 -3.97 13.60 6.84
N VAL A 46 -4.46 14.16 5.74
CA VAL A 46 -5.56 13.57 4.95
C VAL A 46 -5.16 12.21 4.38
N ALA A 47 -3.96 12.09 3.81
CA ALA A 47 -3.48 10.82 3.27
C ALA A 47 -3.38 9.72 4.34
N VAL A 48 -2.88 10.06 5.53
CA VAL A 48 -2.81 9.14 6.67
C VAL A 48 -4.21 8.73 7.13
N LEU A 49 -5.15 9.67 7.23
CA LEU A 49 -6.53 9.40 7.62
C LEU A 49 -7.22 8.45 6.61
N VAL A 50 -7.13 8.76 5.32
CA VAL A 50 -7.70 7.92 4.25
C VAL A 50 -7.06 6.53 4.26
N PHE A 51 -5.73 6.45 4.39
CA PHE A 51 -5.05 5.16 4.46
C PHE A 51 -5.52 4.33 5.66
N ARG A 52 -5.70 4.93 6.84
CA ARG A 52 -6.22 4.25 8.02
C ARG A 52 -7.64 3.74 7.79
N LEU A 53 -8.52 4.58 7.26
CA LEU A 53 -9.91 4.20 6.94
C LEU A 53 -9.98 3.04 5.92
N LEU A 54 -9.06 3.01 4.96
CA LEU A 54 -9.00 1.96 3.95
C LEU A 54 -8.33 0.67 4.47
N ALA A 55 -7.35 0.80 5.37
CA ALA A 55 -6.68 -0.33 5.99
C ALA A 55 -7.57 -1.06 7.01
N ASP A 56 -8.45 -0.33 7.71
CA ASP A 56 -9.43 -0.90 8.63
C ASP A 56 -10.70 -1.39 7.92
N ALA A 57 -10.76 -1.33 6.57
CA ALA A 57 -11.85 -1.90 5.81
C ALA A 57 -11.88 -3.42 6.03
N PRO A 58 -13.00 -3.99 6.53
CA PRO A 58 -13.11 -5.44 6.67
C PRO A 58 -12.88 -6.10 5.30
N PRO A 59 -12.22 -7.27 5.25
CA PRO A 59 -12.13 -8.02 4.01
C PRO A 59 -13.55 -8.23 3.47
N ALA A 60 -13.72 -8.17 2.14
CA ALA A 60 -15.00 -8.35 1.49
C ALA A 60 -15.63 -9.67 1.96
N ARG A 61 -16.56 -9.57 2.92
CA ARG A 61 -17.20 -10.74 3.50
C ARG A 61 -18.21 -11.22 2.48
N PRO A 62 -18.19 -12.50 2.09
CA PRO A 62 -19.27 -13.05 1.27
C PRO A 62 -20.59 -12.75 1.98
N THR A 63 -21.43 -11.92 1.34
CA THR A 63 -22.72 -11.47 1.89
C THR A 63 -23.78 -12.56 1.83
N ARG A 64 -23.52 -13.61 1.04
CA ARG A 64 -24.38 -14.77 0.90
C ARG A 64 -23.66 -16.00 1.46
N PRO A 65 -24.31 -16.77 2.35
CA PRO A 65 -23.84 -18.10 2.71
C PRO A 65 -23.67 -18.94 1.44
N ILE A 66 -22.53 -19.61 1.31
CA ILE A 66 -22.39 -20.67 0.30
C ILE A 66 -23.39 -21.76 0.69
N ASP A 67 -24.30 -22.09 -0.23
CA ASP A 67 -25.19 -23.22 -0.07
C ASP A 67 -24.33 -24.48 0.11
N PRO A 68 -24.51 -25.28 1.18
CA PRO A 68 -23.76 -26.53 1.36
C PRO A 68 -23.88 -27.50 0.19
N SER A 69 -24.95 -27.37 -0.60
CA SER A 69 -25.20 -28.16 -1.80
C SER A 69 -24.68 -27.50 -3.09
N ALA A 70 -24.12 -26.28 -3.01
CA ALA A 70 -23.53 -25.63 -4.18
C ALA A 70 -22.30 -26.44 -4.66
N PRO A 71 -22.28 -26.85 -5.94
CA PRO A 71 -21.14 -27.58 -6.48
C PRO A 71 -19.91 -26.67 -6.50
N LEU A 72 -18.84 -27.14 -5.87
CA LEU A 72 -17.54 -26.49 -5.97
C LEU A 72 -16.99 -26.78 -7.36
N ALA A 73 -16.54 -25.73 -8.08
CA ALA A 73 -15.85 -25.87 -9.36
C ALA A 73 -14.40 -26.38 -9.16
N GLN A 74 -14.22 -27.40 -8.31
CA GLN A 74 -12.94 -28.02 -8.04
C GLN A 74 -12.75 -29.18 -8.99
N SER A 75 -11.67 -29.11 -9.76
CA SER A 75 -11.22 -30.19 -10.61
C SER A 75 -10.69 -31.32 -9.72
N ASP A 76 -11.28 -32.51 -9.83
CA ASP A 76 -10.75 -33.71 -9.16
C ASP A 76 -9.41 -34.09 -9.82
N PRO A 77 -8.27 -34.01 -9.11
CA PRO A 77 -6.96 -34.31 -9.69
C PRO A 77 -6.85 -35.77 -10.16
N ASP A 78 -7.69 -36.67 -9.66
CA ASP A 78 -7.70 -38.08 -10.03
C ASP A 78 -8.74 -38.44 -11.10
N ALA A 79 -9.60 -37.49 -11.49
CA ALA A 79 -10.62 -37.74 -12.50
C ALA A 79 -10.02 -38.10 -13.88
N ALA A 80 -10.74 -38.97 -14.60
CA ALA A 80 -10.31 -39.46 -15.90
C ALA A 80 -10.13 -38.29 -16.89
N GLY A 81 -8.97 -38.22 -17.54
CA GLY A 81 -8.62 -37.13 -18.45
C GLY A 81 -7.71 -36.06 -17.84
N HIS A 82 -7.49 -36.05 -16.52
CA HIS A 82 -6.46 -35.19 -15.93
C HIS A 82 -5.06 -35.74 -16.21
N PRO A 83 -4.11 -34.89 -16.63
CA PRO A 83 -2.71 -35.28 -16.72
C PRO A 83 -2.27 -35.80 -15.36
N ARG A 84 -1.81 -37.05 -15.30
CA ARG A 84 -1.17 -37.61 -14.10
C ARG A 84 0.33 -37.42 -14.26
N PRO A 85 0.96 -36.40 -13.64
CA PRO A 85 2.40 -36.27 -13.69
C PRO A 85 2.98 -37.41 -12.86
N ARG A 86 3.32 -38.53 -13.50
CA ARG A 86 4.23 -39.50 -12.89
C ARG A 86 5.57 -38.79 -12.90
N ALA A 87 5.98 -38.27 -11.75
CA ALA A 87 7.29 -37.66 -11.59
C ALA A 87 8.35 -38.55 -12.28
N PRO A 88 9.15 -38.02 -13.22
CA PRO A 88 10.21 -38.81 -13.84
C PRO A 88 11.23 -39.24 -12.78
N GLY A 89 11.36 -40.55 -12.59
CA GLY A 89 12.55 -41.28 -12.13
C GLY A 89 13.39 -40.68 -11.01
N ARG A 90 13.09 -41.06 -9.76
CA ARG A 90 14.14 -41.42 -8.79
C ARG A 90 13.74 -42.72 -8.11
N ALA A 91 14.28 -43.84 -8.62
CA ALA A 91 14.26 -45.08 -7.88
C ALA A 91 15.10 -44.89 -6.61
N ALA A 92 14.50 -45.06 -5.44
CA ALA A 92 15.25 -45.16 -4.19
C ALA A 92 16.00 -46.51 -4.21
N PRO A 93 17.31 -46.56 -3.88
CA PRO A 93 18.04 -47.82 -3.81
C PRO A 93 17.47 -48.67 -2.67
N ALA A 94 17.31 -49.98 -2.93
CA ALA A 94 16.99 -50.95 -1.90
C ALA A 94 18.19 -51.14 -0.96
N ALA A 95 17.91 -51.27 0.33
CA ALA A 95 18.87 -51.46 1.41
C ALA A 95 19.51 -52.85 1.39
#